data_AF-A0A7W0JMG3-F1
#
_entry.id   AF-A0A7W0JMG3-F1
#
_cell.length_a   1.000
_cell.length_b   1.000
_cell.length_c   1.000
_cell.angle_alpha   90.00
_cell.angle_beta   90.00
_cell.angle_gamma   90.00
#
_symmetry.space_group_name_H-M   'P 1'
#
loop_
_entity.id
_entity.type
_entity.pdbx_description
1 polymer ?
#
loop_
_entity_poly.entity_id
_entity_poly.type
_entity_poly.pdbx_seq_one_letter_code
_entity_poly.pdbx_strand_id
1 'polypeptide(L)' 'LRLEHGQASLEELGSLADPPMTKDAVAGRIRRLLALADKRAADLGIPDTESSVTAEMLAP' A
#
# COMPACT_ATOMS: atom_id res chain seq x y z
N LEU A 1 9.21 -4.09 -3.59
CA LEU A 1 8.51 -5.27 -3.03
C LEU A 1 7.03 -5.38 -3.40
N ARG A 2 6.08 -4.61 -2.80
CA ARG A 2 4.65 -4.75 -3.13
C ARG A 2 4.35 -4.62 -4.63
N LEU A 3 5.00 -3.67 -5.30
CA LEU A 3 4.83 -3.44 -6.74
C LEU A 3 5.41 -4.59 -7.58
N GLU A 4 6.53 -5.17 -7.16
CA GLU A 4 7.19 -6.30 -7.85
C GLU A 4 6.41 -7.61 -7.65
N HIS A 5 5.83 -7.80 -6.46
CA HIS A 5 5.07 -8.99 -6.08
C HIS A 5 3.60 -8.64 -5.86
N GLY A 6 2.96 -8.14 -6.94
CA GLY A 6 1.60 -7.61 -6.93
C GLY A 6 0.48 -8.63 -6.63
N GLN A 7 0.78 -9.92 -6.50
CA GLN A 7 -0.18 -10.96 -6.10
C GLN A 7 0.19 -11.65 -4.78
N ALA A 8 1.36 -11.33 -4.19
CA ALA A 8 1.78 -11.92 -2.94
C ALA A 8 0.91 -11.42 -1.77
N SER A 9 0.63 -12.29 -0.82
CA SER A 9 0.08 -11.93 0.48
C SER A 9 1.06 -11.07 1.30
N LEU A 10 0.57 -10.43 2.36
CA LEU A 10 1.42 -9.64 3.26
C LEU A 10 2.46 -10.51 3.99
N GLU A 11 2.15 -11.78 4.23
CA GLU A 11 3.06 -12.74 4.87
C GLU A 11 4.19 -13.16 3.92
N GLU A 12 3.87 -13.45 2.66
CA GLU A 12 4.86 -13.73 1.62
C GLU A 12 5.76 -12.51 1.38
N LEU A 13 5.19 -11.30 1.32
CA LEU A 13 5.97 -10.06 1.23
C LEU A 13 6.88 -9.86 2.46
N GLY A 14 6.41 -10.23 3.65
CA GLY A 14 7.23 -10.18 4.86
C GLY A 14 8.45 -11.11 4.77
N SER A 15 8.24 -12.32 4.25
CA SER A 15 9.29 -13.33 4.06
C SER A 15 10.28 -12.96 2.95
N LEU A 16 9.84 -12.26 1.89
CA LEU A 16 10.69 -11.79 0.79
C LEU A 16 11.52 -10.54 1.13
N ALA A 17 11.22 -9.83 2.22
CA ALA A 17 11.97 -8.66 2.63
C ALA A 17 13.36 -9.04 3.18
N ASP A 18 14.35 -8.16 2.99
CA ASP A 18 15.69 -8.30 3.58
C ASP A 18 16.05 -7.05 4.40
N PRO A 19 16.12 -7.14 5.74
CA PRO A 19 15.83 -8.33 6.56
C PRO A 19 14.33 -8.70 6.54
N PRO A 20 13.96 -9.98 6.83
CA PRO A 20 12.57 -10.41 6.90
C PRO A 20 11.74 -9.60 7.88
N MET A 21 10.47 -9.38 7.54
CA MET A 21 9.54 -8.56 8.31
C MET A 21 8.23 -9.31 8.58
N THR A 22 7.51 -8.94 9.64
CA THR A 22 6.16 -9.48 9.88
C THR A 22 5.15 -8.87 8.90
N LYS A 23 4.06 -9.59 8.62
CA LYS A 23 2.95 -9.10 7.80
C LYS A 23 2.40 -7.75 8.28
N ASP A 24 2.37 -7.54 9.60
CA ASP A 24 1.85 -6.31 10.21
C ASP A 24 2.82 -5.13 10.03
N ALA A 25 4.13 -5.40 10.05
CA ALA A 25 5.14 -4.38 9.76
C ALA A 25 5.09 -3.94 8.28
N VAL A 26 4.89 -4.89 7.36
CA VAL A 26 4.65 -4.60 5.93
C VAL A 26 3.38 -3.78 5.75
N ALA A 27 2.26 -4.20 6.36
CA ALA A 27 0.99 -3.46 6.33
C ALA A 27 1.14 -2.03 6.87
N GLY A 28 1.88 -1.86 7.96
CA GLY A 28 2.18 -0.55 8.53
C GLY A 28 3.00 0.32 7.58
N ARG A 29 3.99 -0.23 6.88
CA ARG A 29 4.77 0.51 5.86
C ARG A 29 3.91 0.95 4.69
N ILE A 30 3.06 0.08 4.15
CA ILE A 30 2.16 0.41 3.04
C ILE A 30 1.20 1.54 3.44
N ARG A 31 0.54 1.44 4.61
CA ARG A 31 -0.35 2.50 5.11
C ARG A 31 0.35 3.84 5.28
N ARG A 32 1.60 3.84 5.78
CA ARG A 32 2.39 5.08 5.89
C ARG A 32 2.74 5.69 4.54
N LEU A 33 3.01 4.87 3.52
CA LEU A 33 3.27 5.34 2.17
C LEU A 33 2.02 5.97 1.53
N LEU A 34 0.86 5.34 1.69
CA LEU A 34 -0.42 5.90 1.24
C LEU A 34 -0.72 7.24 1.92
N ALA A 35 -0.62 7.30 3.25
CA ALA A 35 -0.83 8.55 3.99
C ALA A 35 0.14 9.68 3.59
N LEU A 36 1.40 9.34 3.25
CA LEU A 36 2.36 10.32 2.74
C LEU A 36 1.96 10.81 1.33
N ALA A 37 1.48 9.93 0.47
CA ALA A 37 0.97 10.29 -0.85
C ALA A 37 -0.27 11.18 -0.74
N ASP A 38 -1.22 10.86 0.15
CA ASP A 38 -2.42 11.67 0.38
C ASP A 38 -2.09 13.07 0.88
N LYS A 39 -1.13 13.18 1.82
CA LYS A 39 -0.65 14.48 2.29
C LYS A 39 -0.07 15.30 1.12
N ARG A 40 0.73 14.66 0.26
CA ARG A 40 1.32 15.32 -0.91
C ARG A 40 0.26 15.70 -1.94
N ALA A 41 -0.77 14.89 -2.13
CA ALA A 41 -1.88 15.17 -3.01
C ALA A 41 -2.65 16.42 -2.56
N ALA A 42 -2.92 16.54 -1.25
CA ALA A 42 -3.53 17.72 -0.66
C ALA A 42 -2.69 18.99 -0.89
N ASP A 43 -1.37 18.92 -0.68
CA ASP A 43 -0.46 20.05 -0.93
C ASP A 43 -0.46 20.50 -2.41
N LEU A 44 -0.70 19.56 -3.33
CA LEU A 44 -0.72 19.80 -4.78
C LEU A 44 -2.13 20.12 -5.33
N GLY A 45 -3.18 20.02 -4.51
CA GLY A 45 -4.56 20.19 -4.94
C GLY A 45 -5.05 19.12 -5.91
N ILE A 46 -4.50 17.90 -5.83
CA ILE A 46 -4.91 16.76 -6.66
C ILE A 46 -5.66 15.71 -5.82
N PRO A 47 -6.43 14.80 -6.45
CA PRO A 47 -7.12 13.73 -5.74
C PRO A 47 -6.18 12.82 -4.94
N ASP A 48 -6.68 12.27 -3.83
CA ASP A 48 -5.96 11.36 -2.94
C ASP A 48 -5.88 9.92 -3.49
N THR A 49 -5.27 9.01 -2.73
CA THR A 49 -5.10 7.62 -3.15
C THR A 49 -6.42 6.84 -3.21
N GLU A 50 -7.37 7.13 -2.32
CA GLU A 50 -8.71 6.50 -2.31
C GLU A 50 -9.53 6.88 -3.55
N SER A 51 -9.31 8.07 -4.11
CA SER A 51 -9.95 8.51 -5.36
C SER A 51 -9.66 7.59 -6.56
N SER A 52 -8.61 6.77 -6.49
CA SER A 52 -8.26 5.79 -7.53
C SER A 52 -8.96 4.43 -7.37
N VAL A 53 -9.65 4.20 -6.25
CA VAL A 53 -10.35 2.94 -5.97
C VAL A 53 -11.72 2.97 -6.62
N THR A 54 -12.00 2.04 -7.53
CA THR A 54 -13.32 1.92 -8.17
C THR A 54 -14.26 1.06 -7.33
N ALA A 55 -15.57 1.25 -7.51
CA ALA A 55 -16.57 0.41 -6.84
C ALA A 55 -16.42 -1.08 -7.19
N GLU A 56 -15.97 -1.41 -8.40
CA GLU A 56 -15.69 -2.78 -8.84
C GLU A 56 -14.57 -3.43 -8.01
N MET A 57 -13.54 -2.68 -7.63
CA MET A 57 -12.42 -3.18 -6.81
C MET A 57 -12.84 -3.52 -5.37
N LEU A 58 -13.99 -3.00 -4.91
CA LEU A 58 -14.54 -3.24 -3.57
C LEU A 58 -15.66 -4.28 -3.58
N ALA A 59 -16.03 -4.81 -4.75
CA ALA A 59 -17.03 -5.85 -4.86
C ALA A 59 -16.53 -7.14 -4.16
N PRO A 60 -17.40 -7.84 -3.42
CA PRO A 60 -17.04 -9.03 -2.62
C PRO A 60 -16.69 -10.26 -3.47
#